data_AF-A0A6P0SVT6-F1
#
_entry.id   AF-A0A6P0SVT6-F1
#
_cell.length_a   1.000
_cell.length_b   1.000
_cell.length_c   1.000
_cell.angle_alpha   90.00
_cell.angle_beta   90.00
_cell.angle_gamma   90.00
#
_symmetry.space_group_name_H-M   'P 1'
#
loop_
_entity.id
_entity.type
_entity.pdbx_description
1 polymer ?
#
loop_
_entity_poly.entity_id
_entity_poly.type
_entity_poly.pdbx_seq_one_letter_code
_entity_poly.pdbx_strand_id
1 'polypeptide(L)' 'FTTHNPALLDALGPEMIPFVVVAHRDSETGESTLTLLETIDNLPKLMASGSLGNLVTKGAIERNISDPKPL' A
#
# COMPACT_ATOMS: atom_id res chain seq x y z
N PHE A 1 3.85 -4.29 -14.12
CA PHE A 1 4.38 -2.92 -14.26
C PHE A 1 4.50 -2.33 -12.87
N THR A 2 5.33 -1.30 -12.68
CA THR A 2 5.36 -0.51 -11.42
C THR A 2 4.85 0.89 -11.71
N THR A 3 4.23 1.53 -10.74
CA THR A 3 3.74 2.90 -10.89
C THR A 3 3.67 3.60 -9.54
N HIS A 4 3.91 4.91 -9.54
CA HIS A 4 3.57 5.82 -8.45
C HIS A 4 2.48 6.82 -8.87
N ASN A 5 1.98 6.72 -10.11
CA ASN A 5 0.99 7.65 -10.66
C ASN A 5 -0.37 7.44 -9.96
N PRO A 6 -0.86 8.41 -9.17
CA PRO A 6 -2.10 8.27 -8.43
C PRO A 6 -3.31 7.99 -9.33
N ALA A 7 -3.36 8.60 -10.52
CA ALA A 7 -4.47 8.39 -11.45
C ALA A 7 -4.54 6.94 -11.97
N LEU A 8 -3.38 6.28 -12.14
CA LEU A 8 -3.35 4.88 -12.54
C LEU A 8 -3.72 3.96 -11.38
N LEU A 9 -3.35 4.31 -10.14
CA LEU A 9 -3.74 3.58 -8.94
C LEU A 9 -5.25 3.69 -8.67
N ASP A 10 -5.85 4.87 -8.91
CA ASP A 10 -7.30 5.08 -8.81
C ASP A 10 -8.09 4.33 -9.88
N ALA A 11 -7.46 4.07 -11.03
CA ALA A 11 -8.05 3.29 -12.10
C ALA A 11 -7.99 1.77 -11.85
N LEU A 12 -7.27 1.31 -10.82
CA LEU A 12 -7.32 -0.07 -10.39
C LEU A 12 -8.71 -0.34 -9.81
N GLY A 13 -9.46 -1.24 -10.44
CA GLY A 13 -10.72 -1.71 -9.89
C GLY A 13 -10.52 -2.36 -8.51
N PRO A 14 -11.57 -2.41 -7.67
CA PRO A 14 -11.49 -2.97 -6.32
C PRO A 14 -11.00 -4.42 -6.29
N GLU A 15 -11.22 -5.20 -7.35
CA GLU A 15 -10.74 -6.57 -7.52
C GLU A 15 -9.22 -6.69 -7.61
N MET A 16 -8.53 -5.63 -8.05
CA MET A 16 -7.07 -5.62 -8.18
C MET A 16 -6.37 -5.20 -6.89
N ILE A 17 -7.05 -4.47 -6.01
CA ILE A 17 -6.47 -3.87 -4.80
C ILE A 17 -5.80 -4.91 -3.88
N PRO A 18 -6.40 -6.09 -3.59
CA PRO A 18 -5.75 -7.10 -2.75
C PRO A 18 -4.40 -7.58 -3.28
N PHE A 19 -4.20 -7.53 -4.60
CA PHE A 19 -3.00 -8.02 -5.29
C PHE A 19 -1.93 -6.94 -5.50
N VAL A 20 -2.17 -5.70 -5.05
CA VAL A 20 -1.18 -4.62 -5.14
C VAL A 20 -0.04 -4.90 -4.16
N VAL A 21 1.19 -4.83 -4.65
CA VAL A 21 2.39 -4.92 -3.81
C VAL A 21 3.00 -3.53 -3.66
N VAL A 22 3.27 -3.13 -2.43
CA VAL A 22 3.92 -1.85 -2.10
C VAL A 22 5.40 -2.12 -1.89
N ALA A 23 6.24 -1.45 -2.68
CA ALA A 23 7.68 -1.40 -2.44
C ALA A 23 7.98 -0.25 -1.47
N HIS A 24 8.58 -0.55 -0.32
CA HIS A 24 8.95 0.45 0.69
C HIS A 24 10.30 0.15 1.31
N ARG A 25 10.78 1.07 2.15
CA ARG A 25 11.94 0.84 3.01
C ARG A 25 11.44 0.39 4.37
N ASP A 26 12.06 -0.65 4.90
CA ASP A 26 11.91 -1.03 6.30
C ASP A 26 12.45 0.10 7.18
N SER A 27 11.69 0.49 8.19
CA SER A 27 11.99 1.69 8.97
C SER A 27 13.11 1.49 10.00
N GLU A 28 13.38 0.24 10.39
CA GLU A 28 14.38 -0.13 11.40
C GLU A 28 15.73 -0.48 10.77
N THR A 29 15.72 -1.34 9.75
CA THR A 29 16.90 -1.89 9.08
C THR A 29 17.31 -1.06 7.87
N GLY A 30 16.36 -0.33 7.28
CA GLY A 30 16.55 0.37 6.01
C GLY A 30 16.62 -0.58 4.81
N GLU A 31 16.24 -1.85 4.91
CA GLU A 31 16.18 -2.73 3.75
C GLU A 31 15.00 -2.38 2.83
N SER A 32 15.05 -2.81 1.57
CA SER A 32 13.91 -2.68 0.65
C SER A 32 12.99 -3.87 0.82
N THR A 33 11.71 -3.62 1.08
CA THR A 33 10.69 -4.63 1.33
C THR A 33 9.56 -4.53 0.31
N LEU A 34 8.90 -5.67 0.07
CA LEU A 34 7.72 -5.79 -0.77
C LEU A 34 6.59 -6.36 0.08
N THR A 35 5.55 -5.56 0.29
CA THR A 35 4.43 -5.93 1.17
C THR A 35 3.14 -5.96 0.36
N LEU A 36 2.41 -7.07 0.45
CA LEU A 36 1.10 -7.21 -0.18
C LEU A 36 0.10 -6.29 0.53
N LEU A 37 -0.62 -5.47 -0.23
CA LEU A 37 -1.50 -4.46 0.35
C LEU A 37 -2.59 -5.09 1.22
N GLU A 38 -3.10 -6.27 0.84
CA GLU A 38 -4.10 -7.03 1.60
C GLU A 38 -3.64 -7.41 3.03
N THR A 39 -2.33 -7.47 3.30
CA THR A 39 -1.83 -7.80 4.64
C THR A 39 -1.86 -6.60 5.61
N ILE A 40 -2.32 -5.43 5.16
CA ILE A 40 -2.57 -4.29 6.05
C ILE A 40 -3.89 -4.56 6.81
N ASP A 41 -3.80 -4.81 8.12
CA ASP A 41 -4.93 -5.19 8.99
C ASP A 41 -6.16 -4.28 8.87
N ASN A 42 -5.95 -2.98 8.67
CA ASN A 42 -7.01 -1.98 8.59
C ASN A 42 -7.31 -1.51 7.16
N LEU A 43 -6.90 -2.27 6.12
CA LEU A 43 -7.06 -1.88 4.72
C LEU A 43 -8.51 -1.53 4.36
N PRO A 44 -9.56 -2.30 4.70
CA PRO A 44 -10.92 -1.93 4.34
C PRO A 44 -11.34 -0.57 4.93
N LYS A 45 -10.92 -0.29 6.16
CA LYS A 45 -11.17 0.99 6.83
C LYS A 45 -10.40 2.14 6.16
N LEU A 46 -9.18 1.86 5.71
CA LEU A 46 -8.36 2.83 4.99
C LEU A 46 -8.98 3.17 3.62
N MET A 47 -9.39 2.15 2.87
CA MET A 47 -10.07 2.29 1.58
C MET A 47 -11.43 3.00 1.68
N ALA A 48 -12.11 2.92 2.83
CA ALA A 48 -13.33 3.71 3.08
C ALA A 48 -13.07 5.22 3.16
N SER A 49 -11.82 5.66 3.34
CA SER A 49 -11.45 7.08 3.46
C SER A 49 -10.98 7.72 2.15
N GLY A 50 -10.83 6.96 1.08
CA GLY A 50 -10.44 7.45 -0.23
C GLY A 50 -9.98 6.35 -1.18
N SER A 51 -9.84 6.69 -2.46
CA SER A 51 -9.27 5.81 -3.48
C SER A 51 -7.78 5.55 -3.23
N LEU A 52 -7.22 4.50 -3.84
CA LEU A 52 -5.83 4.10 -3.59
C LEU A 52 -4.83 5.20 -3.94
N GLY A 53 -4.98 5.88 -5.07
CA GLY A 53 -4.17 7.02 -5.45
C GLY A 53 -4.31 8.20 -4.48
N ASN A 54 -5.50 8.45 -3.94
CA ASN A 54 -5.69 9.46 -2.88
C ASN A 54 -4.93 9.10 -1.59
N LEU A 55 -5.00 7.83 -1.18
CA LEU A 55 -4.33 7.34 0.03
C LEU A 55 -2.80 7.41 -0.11
N VAL A 56 -2.24 7.01 -1.25
CA VAL A 56 -0.81 7.13 -1.54
C VAL A 56 -0.38 8.60 -1.56
N THR A 57 -1.15 9.48 -2.21
CA THR A 57 -0.83 10.92 -2.24
C THR A 57 -0.79 11.55 -0.85
N LYS A 58 -1.60 11.04 0.09
CA LYS A 58 -1.64 11.49 1.49
C LYS A 58 -0.62 10.78 2.40
N GLY A 59 0.19 9.87 1.87
CA GLY A 59 1.12 9.04 2.65
C GLY A 59 0.43 8.04 3.59
N ALA A 60 -0.84 7.73 3.35
CA ALA A 60 -1.66 6.96 4.28
C ALA A 60 -1.34 5.46 4.24
N ILE A 61 -0.87 4.95 3.10
CA ILE A 61 -0.47 3.55 2.94
C ILE A 61 0.82 3.30 3.72
N GLU A 62 1.80 4.18 3.56
CA GLU A 62 3.12 4.14 4.19
C GLU A 62 3.04 4.19 5.71
N ARG A 63 2.08 4.94 6.26
CA ARG A 63 1.85 5.00 7.72
C ARG A 63 1.15 3.78 8.31
N ASN A 64 0.51 2.95 7.48
CA ASN A 64 -0.25 1.78 7.92
C ASN A 64 0.37 0.47 7.45
N ILE A 65 1.45 0.51 6.67
CA ILE A 65 2.21 -0.67 6.33
C ILE A 65 3.08 -1.03 7.53
N SER A 66 2.84 -2.21 8.09
CA SER A 66 3.70 -2.77 9.13
C SER A 66 4.89 -3.42 8.45
N ASP A 67 6.09 -3.24 9.01
CA ASP A 67 7.25 -4.01 8.59
C ASP A 67 6.94 -5.51 8.83
N PRO A 68 7.09 -6.38 7.82
CA PRO A 68 6.80 -7.79 7.99
C PRO A 68 7.72 -8.35 9.08
N LYS A 69 7.12 -8.85 10.17
CA LYS A 69 7.89 -9.54 11.21
C LYS A 69 8.60 -10.73 10.55
N PRO A 70 9.94 -10.87 10.70
CA PRO A 70 10.60 -12.08 10.26
C PRO A 70 9.95 -13.29 10.93
N LEU A 71 9.77 -14.36 10.16
CA LEU A 71 9.26 -15.66 10.62
C LEU A 71 10.06 -16.21 11.81
#